data_AF-A0A4Q2LPG3-F1
#
_entry.id   AF-A0A4Q2LPG3-F1
#
_cell.length_a   1.000
_cell.length_b   1.000
_cell.length_c   1.000
_cell.angle_alpha   90.00
_cell.angle_beta   90.00
_cell.angle_gamma   90.00
#
_symmetry.space_group_name_H-M   'P 1'
#
loop_
_entity.id
_entity.type
_entity.pdbx_description
1 polymer ?
#
loop_
_entity_poly.entity_id
_entity_poly.type
_entity_poly.pdbx_seq_one_letter_code
_entity_poly.pdbx_strand_id
1 'polypeptide(L)'
;MPINLDKHFAGKMYIMLESQLIWYKHFHLFCDEIIANQEKPPLWIIDLSVTRFKESTVQIVNQYLYSEPFVELNREELCNQYIACLLLRYARREISWATFLFASGQYADGTQGVKEPCEYFFDLLNQYEDSDYDKALESSQQSVLQAAFKDEIAIIAPLYEMFRRYYQQYVQQHA
;
A
#
# COMPACT_ATOMS: atom_id res chain seq x y z
N MET A 1 17.82 10.05 -4.81
CA MET A 1 16.94 10.58 -5.86
C MET A 1 16.04 11.60 -5.17
N PRO A 2 15.88 12.84 -5.65
CA PRO A 2 14.99 13.79 -5.00
C PRO A 2 13.55 13.26 -5.10
N ILE A 3 12.93 13.00 -3.96
CA ILE A 3 11.53 12.56 -3.88
C ILE A 3 10.67 13.80 -3.91
N ASN A 4 9.78 13.89 -4.90
CA ASN A 4 8.80 14.96 -4.93
C ASN A 4 7.66 14.61 -3.96
N LEU A 5 7.44 15.45 -2.95
CA LEU A 5 6.42 15.25 -1.92
C LEU A 5 5.07 15.82 -2.37
N ASP A 6 4.71 15.53 -3.62
CA ASP A 6 3.46 15.97 -4.24
C ASP A 6 2.28 15.03 -3.89
N LYS A 7 1.10 15.38 -4.40
CA LYS A 7 -0.12 14.60 -4.18
C LYS A 7 -0.06 13.21 -4.84
N HIS A 8 0.72 13.00 -5.90
CA HIS A 8 0.87 11.65 -6.47
C HIS A 8 1.69 10.75 -5.56
N PHE A 9 2.76 11.28 -4.96
CA PHE A 9 3.53 10.57 -3.94
C PHE A 9 2.68 10.29 -2.70
N ALA A 10 2.00 11.32 -2.18
CA ALA A 10 1.11 11.16 -1.04
C ALA A 10 -0.02 10.15 -1.33
N GLY A 11 -0.53 10.09 -2.57
CA GLY A 11 -1.53 9.12 -2.99
C GLY A 11 -1.02 7.71 -2.78
N LYS A 12 0.15 7.40 -3.36
CA LYS A 12 0.80 6.09 -3.20
C LYS A 12 1.11 5.77 -1.74
N MET A 13 1.57 6.75 -0.98
CA MET A 13 1.85 6.59 0.46
C MET A 13 0.57 6.28 1.24
N TYR A 14 -0.55 6.94 0.93
CA TYR A 14 -1.86 6.67 1.51
C TYR A 14 -2.27 5.21 1.25
N ILE A 15 -2.16 4.72 0.01
CA ILE A 15 -2.51 3.33 -0.30
C ILE A 15 -1.62 2.32 0.45
N MET A 16 -0.31 2.58 0.55
CA MET A 16 0.61 1.72 1.30
C MET A 16 0.32 1.71 2.81
N LEU A 17 -0.13 2.82 3.39
CA LEU A 17 -0.55 2.90 4.79
C LEU A 17 -1.90 2.20 5.04
N GLU A 18 -2.88 2.44 4.16
CA GLU A 18 -4.22 1.89 4.26
C GLU A 18 -4.18 0.35 4.17
N SER A 19 -3.43 -0.18 3.19
CA SER A 19 -3.19 -1.61 2.97
C SER A 19 -2.26 -2.26 4.02
N GLN A 20 -1.67 -1.46 4.92
CA GLN A 20 -0.68 -1.88 5.92
C GLN A 20 0.63 -2.43 5.36
N LEU A 21 0.94 -2.14 4.10
CA LEU A 21 2.24 -2.49 3.52
C LEU A 21 3.38 -1.74 4.22
N ILE A 22 3.11 -0.50 4.67
CA ILE A 22 4.01 0.28 5.52
C ILE A 22 3.29 0.74 6.80
N TRP A 23 4.06 1.04 7.83
CA TRP A 23 3.57 1.56 9.12
C TRP A 23 4.63 2.47 9.76
N TYR A 24 4.38 3.03 10.95
CA TYR A 24 5.27 3.99 11.63
C TYR A 24 6.78 3.70 11.51
N LYS A 25 7.21 2.46 11.79
CA LYS A 25 8.63 2.07 11.73
C LYS A 25 9.25 2.16 10.33
N HIS A 26 8.44 2.16 9.28
CA HIS A 26 8.87 2.30 7.90
C HIS A 26 9.07 3.76 7.50
N PHE A 27 8.18 4.67 7.91
CA PHE A 27 8.19 6.05 7.42
C PHE A 27 8.79 7.05 8.41
N HIS A 28 8.95 6.73 9.70
CA HIS A 28 9.40 7.69 10.70
C HIS A 28 10.78 8.30 10.36
N LEU A 29 11.77 7.46 10.08
CA LEU A 29 13.12 7.93 9.70
C LEU A 29 13.13 8.64 8.34
N PHE A 30 12.23 8.27 7.43
CA PHE A 30 12.03 9.00 6.18
C PHE A 30 11.53 10.42 6.44
N CYS A 31 10.54 10.59 7.32
CA CYS A 31 10.04 11.91 7.69
C CYS A 31 11.13 12.75 8.36
N ASP A 32 11.91 12.17 9.28
CA ASP A 32 13.02 12.85 9.95
C ASP A 32 14.08 13.34 8.95
N GLU A 33 14.43 12.51 7.96
CA GLU A 33 15.37 12.88 6.90
C GLU A 33 14.84 14.05 6.06
N ILE A 34 13.55 14.04 5.69
CA ILE A 34 12.92 15.14 4.95
C ILE A 34 12.93 16.43 5.77
N ILE A 35 12.56 16.36 7.06
CA ILE A 35 12.50 17.52 7.96
C ILE A 35 13.90 18.12 8.16
N ALA A 36 14.93 17.28 8.30
CA ALA A 36 16.30 17.74 8.50
C ALA A 36 16.90 18.41 7.25
N ASN A 37 16.50 17.98 6.05
CA ASN A 37 17.09 18.41 4.79
C ASN A 37 16.33 19.54 4.07
N GLN A 38 15.10 19.86 4.49
CA GLN A 38 14.31 20.93 3.90
C GLN A 38 14.20 22.11 4.87
N GLU A 39 14.47 23.33 4.39
CA GLU A 39 14.29 24.54 5.20
C GLU A 39 12.82 24.76 5.62
N LYS A 40 11.89 24.32 4.76
CA LYS A 40 10.43 24.41 4.97
C LYS A 40 9.75 23.10 4.57
N PRO A 41 9.83 22.05 5.41
CA PRO A 41 9.21 20.77 5.08
C PRO A 41 7.67 20.88 5.05
N PRO A 42 6.97 20.08 4.22
CA PRO A 42 5.52 20.07 4.18
C PRO A 42 4.90 19.74 5.54
N LEU A 43 3.85 20.44 5.93
CA LEU A 43 3.20 20.25 7.24
C LEU A 43 2.74 18.81 7.45
N TRP A 44 2.20 18.16 6.41
CA TRP A 44 1.75 16.77 6.50
C TRP A 44 2.89 15.79 6.83
N ILE A 45 4.14 16.08 6.45
CA ILE A 45 5.31 15.28 6.81
C ILE A 45 5.67 15.49 8.28
N ILE A 46 5.58 16.73 8.78
CA ILE A 46 5.81 17.06 10.18
C ILE A 46 4.78 16.33 11.06
N ASP A 47 3.50 16.42 10.70
CA ASP A 47 2.43 15.76 11.46
C ASP A 47 2.59 14.24 11.43
N LEU A 48 2.99 13.70 10.27
CA LEU A 48 3.22 12.26 10.11
C LEU A 48 4.41 11.77 10.96
N SER A 49 5.49 12.55 11.09
CA SER A 49 6.72 12.12 11.79
C SER A 49 6.49 11.79 13.26
N VAL A 50 5.51 12.45 13.89
CA VAL A 50 5.15 12.27 15.30
C VAL A 50 3.98 11.31 15.51
N THR A 51 3.31 10.87 14.44
CA THR A 51 2.08 10.08 14.51
C THR A 51 2.38 8.58 14.42
N ARG A 52 1.99 7.83 15.45
CA ARG A 52 2.19 6.37 15.54
C ARG A 52 0.93 5.55 15.25
N PHE A 53 -0.24 6.10 15.56
CA PHE A 53 -1.50 5.39 15.44
C PHE A 53 -1.93 5.32 13.97
N LYS A 54 -2.22 4.12 13.47
CA LYS A 54 -2.40 3.83 12.05
C LYS A 54 -3.49 4.72 11.43
N GLU A 55 -4.65 4.78 12.06
CA GLU A 55 -5.81 5.51 11.56
C GLU A 55 -5.50 7.00 11.44
N SER A 56 -4.75 7.56 12.39
CA SER A 56 -4.28 8.94 12.33
C SER A 56 -3.26 9.15 11.20
N THR A 57 -2.34 8.21 10.96
CA THR A 57 -1.38 8.33 9.84
C THR A 57 -2.08 8.37 8.49
N VAL A 58 -3.09 7.52 8.30
CA VAL A 58 -3.92 7.50 7.08
C VAL A 58 -4.67 8.81 6.93
N GLN A 59 -5.28 9.31 8.02
CA GLN A 59 -6.04 10.57 8.02
C GLN A 59 -5.17 11.79 7.66
N ILE A 60 -3.94 11.88 8.16
CA ILE A 60 -3.02 12.99 7.85
C ILE A 60 -2.72 13.04 6.35
N VAL A 61 -2.33 11.91 5.76
CA VAL A 61 -2.02 11.84 4.32
C VAL A 61 -3.28 12.11 3.49
N ASN A 62 -4.43 11.58 3.92
CA ASN A 62 -5.72 11.84 3.27
C ASN A 62 -6.11 13.32 3.28
N GLN A 63 -5.94 14.01 4.41
CA GLN A 63 -6.21 15.45 4.51
C GLN A 63 -5.32 16.26 3.55
N TYR A 64 -4.05 15.89 3.42
CA TYR A 64 -3.15 16.52 2.46
C TYR A 64 -3.56 16.24 1.01
N LEU A 65 -3.92 14.99 0.67
CA LEU A 65 -4.35 14.61 -0.67
C LEU A 65 -5.51 15.47 -1.18
N TYR A 66 -6.47 15.70 -0.30
CA TYR A 66 -7.68 16.48 -0.58
C TYR A 66 -7.58 17.96 -0.17
N SER A 67 -6.38 18.46 0.19
CA SER A 67 -6.12 19.90 0.39
C SER A 67 -6.08 20.66 -0.95
N GLU A 68 -6.33 21.97 -1.01
CA GLU A 68 -6.46 22.73 -2.27
C GLU A 68 -5.14 22.93 -3.07
N PRO A 69 -5.18 23.21 -4.41
CA PRO A 69 -6.28 22.99 -5.34
C PRO A 69 -6.16 21.61 -6.03
N PHE A 70 -7.25 21.24 -6.68
CA PHE A 70 -7.61 19.95 -7.29
C PHE A 70 -6.56 19.39 -8.26
N VAL A 71 -5.55 18.68 -7.74
CA VAL A 71 -4.78 17.75 -8.58
C VAL A 71 -5.68 16.54 -8.80
N GLU A 72 -6.05 16.30 -10.05
CA GLU A 72 -6.79 15.09 -10.41
C GLU A 72 -5.89 13.88 -10.17
N LEU A 73 -6.20 13.15 -9.11
CA LEU A 73 -5.61 11.84 -8.86
C LEU A 73 -6.41 10.81 -9.64
N ASN A 74 -5.71 9.94 -10.36
CA ASN A 74 -6.35 8.78 -10.96
C ASN A 74 -6.76 7.80 -9.86
N ARG A 75 -8.02 7.90 -9.43
CA ARG A 75 -8.58 7.07 -8.35
C ARG A 75 -8.52 5.58 -8.69
N GLU A 76 -8.77 5.23 -9.95
CA GLU A 76 -8.73 3.84 -10.42
C GLU A 76 -7.31 3.28 -10.29
N GLU A 77 -6.31 4.05 -10.72
CA GLU A 77 -4.89 3.68 -10.58
C GLU A 77 -4.51 3.45 -9.10
N LEU A 78 -4.91 4.35 -8.21
CA LEU A 78 -4.66 4.22 -6.77
C LEU A 78 -5.36 2.99 -6.17
N CYS A 79 -6.59 2.69 -6.60
CA CYS A 79 -7.32 1.51 -6.14
C CYS A 79 -6.65 0.21 -6.61
N ASN A 80 -6.15 0.16 -7.85
CA ASN A 80 -5.40 -1.00 -8.34
C ASN A 80 -4.06 -1.16 -7.62
N GLN A 81 -3.40 -0.05 -7.27
CA GLN A 81 -2.19 -0.05 -6.45
C GLN A 81 -2.43 -0.60 -5.04
N TYR A 82 -3.66 -0.52 -4.51
CA TYR A 82 -4.02 -1.14 -3.22
C TYR A 82 -3.94 -2.66 -3.31
N ILE A 83 -4.50 -3.24 -4.37
CA ILE A 83 -4.42 -4.69 -4.62
C ILE A 83 -2.96 -5.11 -4.81
N ALA A 84 -2.16 -4.32 -5.51
CA ALA A 84 -0.71 -4.56 -5.62
C ALA A 84 0.01 -4.53 -4.26
N CYS A 85 -0.38 -3.64 -3.35
CA CYS A 85 0.14 -3.64 -1.99
C CYS A 85 -0.18 -4.95 -1.26
N LEU A 86 -1.41 -5.45 -1.36
CA LEU A 86 -1.80 -6.73 -0.76
C LEU A 86 -1.03 -7.91 -1.38
N LEU A 87 -0.83 -7.92 -2.71
CA LEU A 87 0.01 -8.94 -3.38
C LEU A 87 1.45 -8.92 -2.87
N LEU A 88 2.04 -7.74 -2.64
CA LEU A 88 3.37 -7.62 -2.06
C LEU A 88 3.43 -8.16 -0.62
N ARG A 89 2.41 -7.90 0.21
CA ARG A 89 2.30 -8.46 1.56
C ARG A 89 2.22 -9.98 1.53
N TYR A 90 1.41 -10.54 0.63
CA TYR A 90 1.32 -11.98 0.42
C TYR A 90 2.66 -12.58 -0.04
N ALA A 91 3.34 -11.98 -1.01
CA ALA A 91 4.64 -12.44 -1.51
C ALA A 91 5.73 -12.48 -0.41
N ARG A 92 5.59 -11.63 0.60
CA ARG A 92 6.46 -11.57 1.79
C ARG A 92 5.99 -12.45 2.95
N ARG A 93 4.92 -13.23 2.75
CA ARG A 93 4.27 -14.10 3.75
C ARG A 93 3.75 -13.36 4.97
N GLU A 94 3.37 -12.09 4.81
CA GLU A 94 2.75 -11.30 5.88
C GLU A 94 1.26 -11.61 6.03
N ILE A 95 0.63 -12.07 4.94
CA ILE A 95 -0.75 -12.51 4.89
C ILE A 95 -0.84 -13.82 4.09
N SER A 96 -1.87 -14.62 4.37
CA SER A 96 -2.18 -15.82 3.59
C SER A 96 -2.85 -15.49 2.26
N TRP A 97 -2.94 -16.46 1.34
CA TRP A 97 -3.68 -16.29 0.09
C TRP A 97 -5.18 -16.02 0.32
N ALA A 98 -5.81 -16.76 1.24
CA ALA A 98 -7.19 -16.51 1.63
C ALA A 98 -7.40 -15.09 2.19
N THR A 99 -6.49 -14.62 3.04
CA THR A 99 -6.52 -13.25 3.57
C THR A 99 -6.38 -12.21 2.46
N PHE A 100 -5.49 -12.46 1.48
CA PHE A 100 -5.32 -11.60 0.32
C PHE A 100 -6.60 -11.51 -0.51
N LEU A 101 -7.22 -12.64 -0.87
CA LEU A 101 -8.44 -12.68 -1.67
C LEU A 101 -9.60 -11.99 -0.95
N PHE A 102 -9.81 -12.31 0.33
CA PHE A 102 -10.86 -11.70 1.13
C PHE A 102 -10.69 -10.18 1.25
N ALA A 103 -9.50 -9.69 1.60
CA ALA A 103 -9.24 -8.26 1.74
C ALA A 103 -9.36 -7.52 0.39
N SER A 104 -8.95 -8.16 -0.70
CA SER A 104 -9.11 -7.61 -2.06
C SER A 104 -10.58 -7.48 -2.44
N GLY A 105 -11.39 -8.52 -2.19
CA GLY A 105 -12.84 -8.49 -2.42
C GLY A 105 -13.56 -7.41 -1.60
N GLN A 106 -13.23 -7.30 -0.31
CA GLN A 106 -13.79 -6.25 0.56
C GLN A 106 -13.43 -4.83 0.07
N TYR A 107 -12.18 -4.62 -0.34
CA TYR A 107 -11.75 -3.33 -0.85
C TYR A 107 -12.39 -3.00 -2.20
N ALA A 108 -12.50 -3.98 -3.09
CA ALA A 108 -13.16 -3.85 -4.39
C ALA A 108 -14.64 -3.46 -4.24
N ASP A 109 -15.36 -4.10 -3.31
CA ASP A 109 -16.76 -3.81 -3.02
C ASP A 109 -16.97 -2.37 -2.52
N GLY A 110 -16.12 -1.93 -1.59
CA GLY A 110 -16.21 -0.60 -1.00
C GLY A 110 -15.81 0.55 -1.93
N THR A 111 -14.99 0.30 -2.95
CA THR A 111 -14.47 1.36 -3.85
C THR A 111 -15.07 1.35 -5.24
N GLN A 112 -15.43 0.18 -5.77
CA GLN A 112 -15.89 -0.07 -7.14
C GLN A 112 -14.98 0.53 -8.23
N GLY A 113 -13.70 0.76 -7.90
CA GLY A 113 -12.72 1.46 -8.76
C GLY A 113 -11.49 0.61 -9.09
N VAL A 114 -11.58 -0.71 -8.92
CA VAL A 114 -10.51 -1.65 -9.24
C VAL A 114 -10.80 -2.35 -10.57
N LYS A 115 -9.75 -2.87 -11.23
CA LYS A 115 -9.85 -3.61 -12.51
C LYS A 115 -10.76 -4.83 -12.42
N GLU A 116 -10.60 -5.59 -11.34
CA GLU A 116 -11.36 -6.81 -11.10
C GLU A 116 -12.45 -6.54 -10.06
N PRO A 117 -13.71 -6.93 -10.32
CA PRO A 117 -14.82 -6.66 -9.41
C PRO A 117 -14.71 -7.52 -8.13
N CYS A 118 -15.50 -7.19 -7.10
CA CYS A 118 -15.41 -7.91 -5.82
C CYS A 118 -15.77 -9.39 -5.94
N GLU A 119 -16.73 -9.72 -6.81
CA GLU A 119 -17.15 -11.09 -7.12
C GLU A 119 -15.98 -11.93 -7.64
N TYR A 120 -15.07 -11.35 -8.44
CA TYR A 120 -13.90 -12.07 -8.93
C TYR A 120 -13.03 -12.59 -7.78
N PHE A 121 -12.74 -11.75 -6.79
CA PHE A 121 -11.93 -12.15 -5.65
C PHE A 121 -12.65 -13.15 -4.74
N PHE A 122 -13.96 -12.97 -4.52
CA PHE A 122 -14.75 -13.89 -3.70
C PHE A 122 -14.94 -15.25 -4.38
N ASP A 123 -15.09 -15.31 -5.70
CA ASP A 123 -15.17 -16.56 -6.44
C ASP A 123 -13.85 -17.34 -6.38
N LEU A 124 -12.70 -16.64 -6.49
CA LEU A 124 -11.39 -17.27 -6.29
C LEU A 124 -11.22 -17.80 -4.87
N LEU A 125 -11.73 -17.07 -3.86
CA LEU A 125 -11.69 -17.47 -2.46
C LEU A 125 -12.53 -18.73 -2.24
N ASN A 126 -13.76 -18.75 -2.75
CA ASN A 126 -14.65 -19.91 -2.65
C ASN A 126 -14.01 -21.14 -3.30
N GLN A 127 -13.44 -21.00 -4.52
CA GLN A 127 -12.73 -22.10 -5.18
C GLN A 127 -11.54 -22.61 -4.36
N TYR A 128 -10.78 -21.70 -3.77
CA TYR A 128 -9.63 -22.05 -2.95
C TYR A 128 -10.04 -22.79 -1.67
N GLU A 129 -11.08 -22.31 -0.98
CA GLU A 129 -11.63 -22.96 0.21
C GLU A 129 -12.26 -24.32 -0.13
N ASP A 130 -13.03 -24.43 -1.21
CA ASP A 130 -13.65 -25.68 -1.67
C ASP A 130 -12.63 -26.74 -2.11
N SER A 131 -11.43 -26.30 -2.50
CA SER A 131 -10.30 -27.18 -2.82
C SER A 131 -9.51 -27.65 -1.59
N ASP A 132 -9.94 -27.30 -0.38
CA ASP A 132 -9.22 -27.53 0.87
C ASP A 132 -7.81 -26.88 0.84
N TYR A 133 -7.75 -25.63 0.38
CA TYR A 133 -6.53 -24.82 0.31
C TYR A 133 -5.43 -25.45 -0.58
N ASP A 134 -5.81 -25.97 -1.74
CA ASP A 134 -4.88 -26.61 -2.67
C ASP A 134 -3.79 -25.64 -3.18
N LYS A 135 -2.53 -26.06 -3.05
CA LYS A 135 -1.37 -25.24 -3.41
C LYS A 135 -1.19 -25.07 -4.90
N ALA A 136 -1.63 -26.03 -5.72
CA ALA A 136 -1.52 -25.91 -7.17
C ALA A 136 -2.54 -24.90 -7.69
N LEU A 137 -3.76 -24.89 -7.14
CA LEU A 137 -4.76 -23.87 -7.40
C LEU A 137 -4.27 -22.48 -6.96
N GLU A 138 -3.77 -22.35 -5.73
CA GLU A 138 -3.17 -21.10 -5.23
C GLU A 138 -2.08 -20.57 -6.19
N SER A 139 -1.16 -21.46 -6.61
CA SER A 139 -0.09 -21.08 -7.54
C SER A 139 -0.63 -20.62 -8.90
N SER A 140 -1.70 -21.25 -9.39
CA SER A 140 -2.36 -20.87 -10.65
C SER A 140 -3.05 -19.51 -10.53
N GLN A 141 -3.88 -19.32 -9.50
CA GLN A 141 -4.57 -18.05 -9.25
C GLN A 141 -3.58 -16.91 -9.01
N GLN A 142 -2.52 -17.16 -8.24
CA GLN A 142 -1.43 -16.22 -8.00
C GLN A 142 -0.79 -15.78 -9.32
N SER A 143 -0.45 -16.69 -10.21
CA SER A 143 0.20 -16.34 -11.49
C SER A 143 -0.69 -15.44 -12.35
N VAL A 144 -2.00 -15.68 -12.36
CA VAL A 144 -2.97 -14.87 -13.11
C VAL A 144 -3.05 -13.45 -12.53
N LEU A 145 -3.24 -13.33 -11.22
CA LEU A 145 -3.34 -12.05 -10.53
C LEU A 145 -2.04 -11.24 -10.57
N GLN A 146 -0.89 -11.89 -10.43
CA GLN A 146 0.40 -11.21 -10.58
C GLN A 146 0.61 -10.66 -11.98
N ALA A 147 0.12 -11.34 -13.02
CA ALA A 147 0.17 -10.82 -14.38
C ALA A 147 -0.79 -9.64 -14.56
N ALA A 148 -2.01 -9.71 -14.01
CA ALA A 148 -3.03 -8.67 -14.12
C ALA A 148 -2.62 -7.34 -13.44
N PHE A 149 -1.93 -7.42 -12.29
CA PHE A 149 -1.49 -6.26 -11.51
C PHE A 149 0.01 -5.95 -11.65
N LYS A 150 0.67 -6.48 -12.70
CA LYS A 150 2.11 -6.35 -12.90
C LYS A 150 2.59 -4.90 -12.93
N ASP A 151 1.83 -4.04 -13.60
CA ASP A 151 2.21 -2.63 -13.77
C ASP A 151 2.09 -1.86 -12.45
N GLU A 152 1.04 -2.10 -11.66
CA GLU A 152 0.88 -1.53 -10.33
C GLU A 152 1.95 -2.02 -9.36
N ILE A 153 2.31 -3.31 -9.42
CA ILE A 153 3.42 -3.87 -8.66
C ILE A 153 4.73 -3.17 -9.03
N ALA A 154 4.98 -2.93 -10.32
CA ALA A 154 6.18 -2.23 -10.78
C ALA A 154 6.27 -0.78 -10.27
N ILE A 155 5.13 -0.13 -9.99
CA ILE A 155 5.07 1.20 -9.41
C ILE A 155 5.28 1.17 -7.89
N ILE A 156 4.63 0.25 -7.18
CA ILE A 156 4.65 0.21 -5.71
C ILE A 156 5.92 -0.43 -5.16
N ALA A 157 6.44 -1.49 -5.78
CA ALA A 157 7.58 -2.24 -5.26
C ALA A 157 8.84 -1.37 -5.03
N PRO A 158 9.23 -0.44 -5.94
CA PRO A 158 10.37 0.44 -5.69
C PRO A 158 10.16 1.40 -4.51
N LEU A 159 8.95 1.95 -4.35
CA LEU A 159 8.60 2.81 -3.21
C LEU A 159 8.64 2.02 -1.91
N TYR A 160 8.11 0.80 -1.93
CA TYR A 160 8.15 -0.09 -0.80
C TYR A 160 9.61 -0.43 -0.40
N GLU A 161 10.47 -0.75 -1.37
CA GLU A 161 11.89 -1.05 -1.11
C GLU A 161 12.65 0.15 -0.52
N MET A 162 12.28 1.38 -0.88
CA MET A 162 12.78 2.57 -0.22
C MET A 162 12.38 2.61 1.27
N PHE A 163 11.09 2.45 1.58
CA PHE A 163 10.60 2.39 2.96
C PHE A 163 11.15 1.21 3.77
N ARG A 164 11.44 0.09 3.11
CA ARG A 164 12.08 -1.08 3.73
C ARG A 164 13.48 -0.77 4.26
N ARG A 165 14.24 0.09 3.58
CA ARG A 165 15.58 0.52 4.03
C ARG A 165 15.48 1.35 5.33
N TYR A 166 14.53 2.26 5.40
CA TYR A 166 14.25 3.00 6.64
C TYR A 166 13.81 2.08 7.76
N TYR A 167 12.97 1.08 7.48
CA TYR A 167 12.61 0.06 8.47
C TYR A 167 13.82 -0.71 8.99
N GLN A 168 14.75 -1.12 8.11
CA GLN A 168 15.98 -1.80 8.52
C GLN A 168 16.86 -0.93 9.43
N GLN A 169 17.00 0.36 9.10
CA GLN A 169 17.71 1.32 9.95
C GLN A 169 17.02 1.50 11.30
N TYR A 170 15.69 1.61 11.31
CA TYR A 170 14.90 1.71 12.55
C TYR A 170 15.16 0.51 13.46
N VAL A 171 15.14 -0.71 12.90
CA VAL A 171 15.44 -1.93 13.66
C VAL A 171 16.86 -1.91 14.21
N GLN A 172 17.86 -1.51 13.42
CA GLN A 172 19.25 -1.42 13.88
C GLN A 172 19.47 -0.42 15.01
N GLN A 173 18.73 0.70 15.03
CA GLN A 173 18.82 1.70 16.10
C GLN A 173 18.14 1.25 17.42
N HIS A 174 17.31 0.21 17.36
CA HIS A 174 16.51 -0.27 18.50
C HIS A 174 16.74 -1.76 18.82
N ALA A 175 17.80 -2.36 18.26
CA ALA A 175 18.26 -3.71 18.56
C ALA A 175 19.34 -3.66 19.65
#